data_AF-A0A820CWS3-F1
#
_entry.id   AF-A0A820CWS3-F1
#
_cell.length_a   1.000
_cell.length_b   1.000
_cell.length_c   1.000
_cell.angle_alpha   90.00
_cell.angle_beta   90.00
_cell.angle_gamma   90.00
#
_symmetry.space_group_name_H-M   'P 1'
#
loop_
_entity.id
_entity.type
_entity.pdbx_description
1 polymer ?
#
loop_
_entity_poly.entity_id
_entity_poly.type
_entity_poly.pdbx_seq_one_letter_code
_entity_poly.pdbx_strand_id
1 'polypeptide(L)'
;SKLVDPATAKNSNEIQLRSDAVEGNDYTFIPYELYKDLVQTYGQNGPEIIRKVIPQGEYQAVIETFLVPLRLRESRSSDAKVKQIYRSRRTKIEELKKDICNEFHITGNSNYSLYASTDEKGLNWKLIDERSDLTIDDIILTRNAFITYESRVVSAHNASSSSSPRINYTLGSSSRTHFTPGLCGLSNLGNTCFMNSALQCLSNVPALTEYFLSDKYKEHINRDNPLGMKGDVALAYGELIHEIWSGKTNYCAPASLKKNVARYAPQFSGYAQQDSQEFMSFLLDGLHEDLNHVKQKPYVEKKDDDGKADDLTLADEQWDYYRKRNQSKIHDIFHGQIKSIVHCLTCGTAARTFDPICFLSLPLPGKGKIRTFKIEFVRLNGQIKTYEIKCDEHGRVRNLVQEFCDRFQQKKKKISETVPMETDNISKSDEINQDEEEEEEEEDFTKASDYDGHQPKPEYILAAEIYNHRIHLQYPDNNLLTSILDRDQVVFYEVPDSLKIADSEKILMPCTFRDEYYHNNFGLPIYLSVPRHNCKGRDIQEALQ
;
A
#
# COMPACT_ATOMS: atom_id res chain seq x y z
N SER A 1 -20.01 -13.62 -13.25
CA SER A 1 -19.32 -13.69 -11.96
C SER A 1 -17.82 -13.58 -12.17
N LYS A 2 -17.24 -12.38 -12.04
CA LYS A 2 -15.78 -12.18 -12.13
C LYS A 2 -15.11 -12.06 -10.76
N LEU A 3 -15.82 -11.64 -9.71
CA LEU A 3 -15.20 -11.27 -8.43
C LEU A 3 -14.67 -12.44 -7.55
N VAL A 4 -15.19 -13.66 -7.72
CA VAL A 4 -14.93 -14.80 -6.83
C VAL A 4 -13.81 -15.70 -7.37
N ASP A 5 -12.94 -16.19 -6.50
CA ASP A 5 -11.99 -17.25 -6.82
C ASP A 5 -12.77 -18.53 -7.20
N PRO A 6 -12.65 -19.02 -8.45
CA PRO A 6 -13.39 -20.20 -8.93
C PRO A 6 -13.18 -21.45 -8.05
N ALA A 7 -12.02 -21.58 -7.39
CA ALA A 7 -11.72 -22.72 -6.52
C ALA A 7 -12.62 -22.77 -5.27
N THR A 8 -13.18 -21.62 -4.87
CA THR A 8 -13.94 -21.46 -3.62
C THR A 8 -15.44 -21.25 -3.82
N ALA A 9 -15.88 -21.11 -5.08
CA ALA A 9 -17.26 -20.79 -5.45
C ALA A 9 -18.31 -21.85 -5.03
N LYS A 10 -17.87 -23.07 -4.67
CA LYS A 10 -18.77 -24.19 -4.34
C LYS A 10 -19.27 -24.19 -2.89
N ASN A 11 -18.63 -23.44 -1.98
CA ASN A 11 -18.98 -23.43 -0.56
C ASN A 11 -19.20 -21.98 -0.10
N SER A 12 -20.46 -21.61 0.15
CA SER A 12 -20.85 -20.22 0.46
C SER A 12 -20.10 -19.63 1.65
N ASN A 13 -19.76 -20.45 2.64
CA ASN A 13 -19.07 -20.02 3.86
C ASN A 13 -17.55 -19.84 3.68
N GLU A 14 -17.00 -20.24 2.54
CA GLU A 14 -15.56 -20.25 2.27
C GLU A 14 -15.17 -19.39 1.06
N ILE A 15 -16.13 -18.67 0.47
CA ILE A 15 -15.92 -17.86 -0.74
C ILE A 15 -14.79 -16.85 -0.52
N GLN A 16 -13.75 -16.98 -1.34
CA GLN A 16 -12.69 -15.99 -1.46
C GLN A 16 -12.94 -15.07 -2.65
N LEU A 17 -12.59 -13.79 -2.46
CA LEU A 17 -12.43 -12.89 -3.58
C LEU A 17 -11.17 -13.31 -4.34
N ARG A 18 -11.12 -13.03 -5.64
CA ARG A 18 -9.87 -13.12 -6.40
C ARG A 18 -8.77 -12.29 -5.72
N SER A 19 -7.52 -12.74 -5.80
CA SER A 19 -6.40 -12.12 -5.08
C SER A 19 -6.06 -10.70 -5.56
N ASP A 20 -6.50 -10.36 -6.77
CA ASP A 20 -6.32 -9.08 -7.46
C ASP A 20 -7.56 -8.17 -7.35
N ALA A 21 -8.60 -8.55 -6.59
CA ALA A 21 -9.78 -7.72 -6.40
C ALA A 21 -9.43 -6.47 -5.59
N VAL A 22 -9.83 -5.30 -6.10
CA VAL A 22 -9.59 -4.00 -5.47
C VAL A 22 -10.90 -3.41 -4.97
N GLU A 23 -10.95 -3.06 -3.69
CA GLU A 23 -12.08 -2.32 -3.10
C GLU A 23 -12.25 -0.97 -3.79
N GLY A 24 -13.49 -0.58 -4.09
CA GLY A 24 -13.83 0.63 -4.82
C GLY A 24 -13.82 0.49 -6.34
N ASN A 25 -13.11 -0.51 -6.88
CA ASN A 25 -13.10 -0.84 -8.31
C ASN A 25 -13.93 -2.10 -8.60
N ASP A 26 -13.58 -3.22 -7.98
CA ASP A 26 -14.20 -4.52 -8.21
C ASP A 26 -15.36 -4.82 -7.24
N TYR A 27 -15.30 -4.28 -6.02
CA TYR A 27 -16.31 -4.48 -4.98
C TYR A 27 -16.36 -3.31 -4.00
N THR A 28 -17.46 -3.19 -3.26
CA THR A 28 -17.58 -2.27 -2.12
C THR A 28 -18.29 -2.97 -0.96
N PHE A 29 -17.99 -2.55 0.26
CA PHE A 29 -18.68 -3.06 1.43
C PHE A 29 -19.96 -2.29 1.69
N ILE A 30 -21.04 -3.04 1.95
CA ILE A 30 -22.32 -2.48 2.39
C ILE A 30 -22.72 -3.14 3.71
N PRO A 31 -23.46 -2.43 4.58
CA PRO A 31 -24.05 -3.02 5.77
C PRO A 31 -24.94 -4.22 5.43
N TYR A 32 -24.95 -5.24 6.30
CA TYR A 32 -25.74 -6.45 6.07
C TYR A 32 -27.25 -6.18 5.97
N GLU A 33 -27.76 -5.20 6.73
CA GLU A 33 -29.17 -4.78 6.62
C GLU A 33 -29.46 -4.19 5.23
N LEU A 34 -28.59 -3.33 4.72
CA LEU A 34 -28.73 -2.78 3.36
C LEU A 34 -28.64 -3.87 2.29
N TYR A 35 -27.77 -4.86 2.46
CA TYR A 35 -27.70 -6.01 1.55
C TYR A 35 -29.02 -6.79 1.52
N LYS A 36 -29.62 -7.06 2.69
CA LYS A 36 -30.92 -7.76 2.77
C LYS A 36 -32.02 -6.99 2.06
N ASP A 37 -32.08 -5.68 2.25
CA ASP A 37 -33.05 -4.81 1.57
C ASP A 37 -32.87 -4.89 0.04
N LEU A 38 -31.62 -4.76 -0.44
CA LEU A 38 -31.32 -4.85 -1.88
C LEU A 38 -31.67 -6.21 -2.48
N VAL A 39 -31.37 -7.31 -1.78
CA VAL A 39 -31.74 -8.66 -2.23
C VAL A 39 -33.26 -8.85 -2.25
N GLN A 40 -33.97 -8.32 -1.25
CA GLN A 40 -35.43 -8.39 -1.21
C GLN A 40 -36.07 -7.58 -2.34
N THR A 41 -35.53 -6.40 -2.66
CA THR A 41 -36.07 -5.52 -3.71
C THR A 41 -35.73 -5.98 -5.12
N TYR A 42 -34.48 -6.39 -5.37
CA TYR A 42 -33.97 -6.63 -6.72
C TYR A 42 -33.64 -8.10 -7.02
N GLY A 43 -33.73 -8.98 -6.03
CA GLY A 43 -33.31 -10.38 -6.13
C GLY A 43 -31.78 -10.55 -6.05
N GLN A 44 -31.35 -11.73 -5.64
CA GLN A 44 -29.93 -12.07 -5.55
C GLN A 44 -29.37 -12.49 -6.91
N ASN A 45 -28.31 -11.83 -7.37
CA ASN A 45 -27.56 -12.24 -8.56
C ASN A 45 -26.13 -12.65 -8.17
N GLY A 46 -25.84 -13.95 -8.21
CA GLY A 46 -24.56 -14.53 -7.82
C GLY A 46 -24.50 -14.98 -6.35
N PRO A 47 -23.35 -15.50 -5.89
CA PRO A 47 -23.21 -16.03 -4.55
C PRO A 47 -23.19 -14.90 -3.50
N GLU A 48 -23.74 -15.18 -2.32
CA GLU A 48 -23.68 -14.28 -1.16
C GLU A 48 -22.26 -14.30 -0.57
N ILE A 49 -21.67 -13.11 -0.34
CA ILE A 49 -20.33 -12.96 0.22
C ILE A 49 -20.41 -12.09 1.48
N ILE A 50 -20.42 -12.72 2.65
CA ILE A 50 -20.48 -12.02 3.95
C ILE A 50 -19.09 -11.91 4.55
N ARG A 51 -18.68 -10.70 4.96
CA ARG A 51 -17.46 -10.45 5.73
C ARG A 51 -17.77 -9.94 7.13
N LYS A 52 -17.03 -10.47 8.11
CA LYS A 52 -17.17 -10.05 9.50
C LYS A 52 -16.42 -8.73 9.71
N VAL A 53 -17.07 -7.83 10.44
CA VAL A 53 -16.43 -6.65 10.99
C VAL A 53 -15.71 -7.07 12.26
N ILE A 54 -14.41 -6.82 12.33
CA ILE A 54 -13.56 -7.15 13.46
C ILE A 54 -13.25 -5.85 14.22
N PRO A 55 -13.62 -5.72 15.50
CA PRO A 55 -13.19 -4.59 16.30
C PRO A 55 -11.67 -4.60 16.48
N GLN A 56 -11.06 -3.44 16.33
CA GLN A 56 -9.65 -3.18 16.53
C GLN A 56 -9.48 -2.00 17.49
N GLY A 57 -9.07 -2.30 18.73
CA GLY A 57 -9.00 -1.29 19.78
C GLY A 57 -10.38 -0.78 20.20
N GLU A 58 -10.42 0.40 20.82
CA GLU A 58 -11.65 0.98 21.36
C GLU A 58 -12.49 1.72 20.31
N TYR A 59 -11.90 2.13 19.18
CA TYR A 59 -12.55 3.06 18.23
C TYR A 59 -12.38 2.71 16.74
N GLN A 60 -11.71 1.62 16.40
CA GLN A 60 -11.56 1.20 15.01
C GLN A 60 -12.18 -0.18 14.78
N ALA A 61 -12.64 -0.40 13.56
CA ALA A 61 -13.11 -1.69 13.11
C ALA A 61 -12.59 -1.94 11.70
N VAL A 62 -12.13 -3.16 11.45
CA VAL A 62 -11.59 -3.59 10.16
C VAL A 62 -12.47 -4.70 9.61
N ILE A 63 -12.79 -4.65 8.33
CA ILE A 63 -13.54 -5.70 7.66
C ILE A 63 -12.58 -6.81 7.24
N GLU A 64 -12.88 -8.04 7.61
CA GLU A 64 -12.06 -9.19 7.20
C GLU A 64 -12.32 -9.55 5.74
N THR A 65 -11.57 -8.94 4.81
CA THR A 65 -11.76 -9.14 3.36
C THR A 65 -11.43 -10.55 2.89
N PHE A 66 -10.33 -11.12 3.39
CA PHE A 66 -9.84 -12.44 3.00
C PHE A 66 -9.77 -13.35 4.23
N LEU A 67 -10.30 -14.57 4.09
CA LEU A 67 -10.23 -15.59 5.14
C LEU A 67 -8.85 -16.27 5.09
N VAL A 68 -8.43 -16.84 6.22
CA VAL A 68 -7.17 -17.58 6.32
C VAL A 68 -7.31 -18.92 5.62
N PRO A 69 -6.47 -19.24 4.61
CA PRO A 69 -6.40 -20.57 4.04
C PRO A 69 -5.69 -21.51 5.01
N LEU A 70 -6.32 -22.65 5.34
CA LEU A 70 -5.75 -23.68 6.21
C LEU A 70 -5.64 -25.00 5.44
N ARG A 71 -4.44 -25.58 5.39
CA ARG A 71 -4.20 -26.85 4.69
C ARG A 71 -4.23 -28.00 5.68
N LEU A 72 -5.33 -28.73 5.71
CA LEU A 72 -5.54 -29.85 6.61
C LEU A 72 -4.91 -31.14 6.07
N ARG A 73 -4.29 -31.92 6.94
CA ARG A 73 -3.77 -33.27 6.66
C ARG A 73 -4.22 -34.25 7.73
N GLU A 74 -4.53 -35.47 7.30
CA GLU A 74 -4.89 -36.59 8.19
C GLU A 74 -3.69 -37.10 9.01
N SER A 75 -2.47 -36.90 8.51
CA SER A 75 -1.23 -37.32 9.17
C SER A 75 -0.06 -36.40 8.80
N ARG A 76 1.01 -36.45 9.59
CA ARG A 76 2.30 -35.78 9.29
C ARG A 76 3.06 -36.43 8.13
N SER A 77 2.62 -37.58 7.62
CA SER A 77 3.20 -38.22 6.44
C SER A 77 3.13 -37.32 5.20
N SER A 78 4.15 -37.40 4.33
CA SER A 78 4.21 -36.66 3.06
C SER A 78 3.09 -37.03 2.09
N ASP A 79 2.57 -38.26 2.19
CA ASP A 79 1.61 -38.83 1.24
C ASP A 79 0.15 -38.57 1.66
N ALA A 80 -0.06 -37.87 2.79
CA ALA A 80 -1.39 -37.59 3.30
C ALA A 80 -2.15 -36.63 2.37
N LYS A 81 -3.42 -36.94 2.12
CA LYS A 81 -4.30 -36.05 1.34
C LYS A 81 -4.41 -34.69 2.03
N VAL A 82 -4.21 -33.64 1.25
CA VAL A 82 -4.33 -32.26 1.71
C VAL A 82 -5.71 -31.75 1.33
N LYS A 83 -6.46 -31.24 2.31
CA LYS A 83 -7.68 -30.48 2.06
C LYS A 83 -7.51 -29.04 2.49
N GLN A 84 -7.93 -28.10 1.66
CA GLN A 84 -7.90 -26.67 1.99
C GLN A 84 -9.27 -26.22 2.49
N ILE A 85 -9.30 -25.56 3.65
CA ILE A 85 -10.48 -24.87 4.18
C ILE A 85 -10.14 -23.39 4.41
N TYR A 86 -11.16 -22.56 4.55
CA TYR A 86 -11.00 -21.11 4.78
C TYR A 86 -11.72 -20.69 6.05
N ARG A 87 -11.03 -20.00 6.96
CA ARG A 87 -11.61 -19.57 8.24
C ARG A 87 -11.21 -18.15 8.63
N SER A 88 -12.06 -17.49 9.39
CA SER A 88 -11.75 -16.17 9.95
C SER A 88 -10.54 -16.26 10.88
N ARG A 89 -9.70 -15.23 10.92
CA ARG A 89 -8.62 -15.07 11.91
C ARG A 89 -9.14 -15.13 13.35
N ARG A 90 -10.40 -14.73 13.57
CA ARG A 90 -11.06 -14.77 14.89
C ARG A 90 -11.68 -16.12 15.23
N THR A 91 -11.63 -17.10 14.33
CA THR A 91 -12.12 -18.47 14.61
C THR A 91 -11.33 -19.02 15.80
N LYS A 92 -12.04 -19.52 16.81
CA LYS A 92 -11.40 -20.15 17.97
C LYS A 92 -10.76 -21.47 17.57
N ILE A 93 -9.66 -21.83 18.21
CA ILE A 93 -9.01 -23.13 17.95
C ILE A 93 -9.95 -24.30 18.26
N GLU A 94 -10.86 -24.16 19.22
CA GLU A 94 -11.90 -25.17 19.48
C GLU A 94 -12.91 -25.35 18.33
N GLU A 95 -13.21 -24.29 17.59
CA GLU A 95 -14.09 -24.37 16.42
C GLU A 95 -13.37 -25.05 15.25
N LEU A 96 -12.10 -24.68 15.02
CA LEU A 96 -11.23 -25.36 14.06
C LEU A 96 -11.07 -26.86 14.39
N LYS A 97 -11.01 -27.18 15.68
CA LYS A 97 -10.96 -28.55 16.18
C LYS A 97 -12.21 -29.35 15.80
N LYS A 98 -13.39 -28.73 15.82
CA LYS A 98 -14.65 -29.32 15.33
C LYS A 98 -14.68 -29.46 13.81
N ASP A 99 -14.18 -28.47 13.09
CA ASP A 99 -14.08 -28.53 11.62
C ASP A 99 -13.26 -29.73 11.17
N ILE A 100 -12.09 -29.95 11.78
CA ILE A 100 -11.22 -31.09 11.49
C ILE A 100 -11.92 -32.42 11.79
N CYS A 101 -12.68 -32.51 12.89
CA CYS A 101 -13.49 -33.70 13.20
C CYS A 101 -14.54 -34.00 12.13
N ASN A 102 -15.29 -32.98 11.72
CA ASN A 102 -16.32 -33.13 10.70
C ASN A 102 -15.69 -33.54 9.36
N GLU A 103 -14.55 -32.92 9.04
CA GLU A 103 -13.87 -33.08 7.76
C GLU A 103 -13.24 -34.46 7.58
N PHE A 104 -12.54 -34.96 8.60
CA PHE A 104 -11.93 -36.30 8.56
C PHE A 104 -12.84 -37.39 9.14
N HIS A 105 -14.13 -37.08 9.36
CA HIS A 105 -15.13 -38.01 9.91
C HIS A 105 -14.67 -38.71 11.20
N ILE A 106 -14.01 -37.96 12.09
CA ILE A 106 -13.51 -38.46 13.36
C ILE A 106 -14.71 -38.66 14.30
N THR A 107 -15.09 -39.92 14.52
CA THR A 107 -16.22 -40.28 15.38
C THR A 107 -15.77 -40.46 16.82
N GLY A 108 -16.35 -39.68 17.74
CA GLY A 108 -16.23 -39.90 19.19
C GLY A 108 -15.24 -38.98 19.93
N ASN A 109 -15.36 -39.01 21.25
CA ASN A 109 -14.71 -38.19 22.30
C ASN A 109 -13.18 -38.39 22.40
N SER A 110 -12.51 -38.51 21.25
CA SER A 110 -11.09 -38.77 21.13
C SER A 110 -10.34 -37.57 21.71
N ASN A 111 -9.46 -37.79 22.68
CA ASN A 111 -8.52 -36.78 23.13
C ASN A 111 -7.46 -36.60 22.02
N TYR A 112 -7.71 -35.77 21.01
CA TYR A 112 -6.69 -35.43 20.01
C TYR A 112 -6.09 -34.06 20.28
N SER A 113 -4.86 -33.87 19.82
CA SER A 113 -4.17 -32.57 19.84
C SER A 113 -3.94 -32.07 18.43
N LEU A 114 -4.03 -30.76 18.25
CA LEU A 114 -3.82 -30.11 16.96
C LEU A 114 -2.39 -29.64 16.82
N TYR A 115 -1.81 -29.90 15.66
CA TYR A 115 -0.46 -29.45 15.34
C TYR A 115 -0.47 -28.64 14.05
N ALA A 116 0.29 -27.55 14.03
CA ALA A 116 0.54 -26.77 12.83
C ALA A 116 2.02 -26.88 12.40
N SER A 117 2.26 -27.10 11.11
CA SER A 117 3.58 -26.95 10.50
C SER A 117 3.82 -25.49 10.15
N THR A 118 4.93 -24.92 10.61
CA THR A 118 5.33 -23.55 10.27
C THR A 118 6.05 -23.45 8.93
N ASP A 119 6.47 -24.57 8.34
CA ASP A 119 7.12 -24.62 7.03
C ASP A 119 6.25 -25.30 5.97
N GLU A 120 6.56 -24.99 4.70
CA GLU A 120 5.86 -25.53 3.53
C GLU A 120 6.14 -27.01 3.27
N LYS A 121 7.14 -27.59 3.95
CA LYS A 121 7.57 -28.99 3.76
C LYS A 121 6.95 -29.94 4.78
N GLY A 122 6.29 -29.44 5.83
CA GLY A 122 5.72 -30.26 6.89
C GLY A 122 6.77 -30.82 7.84
N LEU A 123 7.90 -30.13 8.05
CA LEU A 123 9.02 -30.66 8.86
C LEU A 123 8.98 -30.17 10.31
N ASN A 124 8.46 -28.96 10.55
CA ASN A 124 8.43 -28.33 11.88
C ASN A 124 7.01 -28.19 12.42
N TRP A 125 6.54 -29.19 13.19
CA TRP A 125 5.21 -29.20 13.80
C TRP A 125 5.21 -28.64 15.23
N LYS A 126 4.26 -27.75 15.53
CA LYS A 126 4.03 -27.18 16.86
C LYS A 126 2.61 -27.46 17.31
N LEU A 127 2.44 -27.73 18.60
CA LEU A 127 1.14 -27.88 19.24
C LEU A 127 0.41 -26.52 19.23
N ILE A 128 -0.85 -26.49 18.79
CA ILE A 128 -1.63 -25.23 18.65
C ILE A 128 -2.91 -25.19 19.49
N ASP A 129 -3.27 -26.29 20.16
CA ASP A 129 -4.48 -26.39 21.00
C ASP A 129 -4.18 -26.49 22.51
N GLU A 130 -3.08 -25.89 22.95
CA GLU A 130 -2.70 -25.85 24.38
C GLU A 130 -3.71 -25.07 25.24
N ARG A 131 -4.38 -24.10 24.64
CA ARG A 131 -5.33 -23.19 25.28
C ARG A 131 -6.60 -23.08 24.45
N SER A 132 -7.74 -23.20 25.12
CA SER A 132 -9.08 -23.16 24.51
C SER A 132 -9.51 -21.75 24.05
N ASP A 133 -8.92 -20.71 24.62
CA ASP A 133 -9.27 -19.31 24.34
C ASP A 133 -8.53 -18.71 23.13
N LEU A 134 -7.60 -19.45 22.53
CA LEU A 134 -6.83 -18.98 21.39
C LEU A 134 -7.69 -18.89 20.12
N THR A 135 -7.34 -17.92 19.28
CA THR A 135 -7.87 -17.78 17.92
C THR A 135 -6.82 -18.15 16.87
N ILE A 136 -7.23 -18.32 15.61
CA ILE A 136 -6.29 -18.54 14.49
C ILE A 136 -5.24 -17.42 14.38
N ASP A 137 -5.62 -16.19 14.71
CA ASP A 137 -4.69 -15.04 14.71
C ASP A 137 -3.57 -15.20 15.75
N ASP A 138 -3.86 -15.84 16.88
CA ASP A 138 -2.91 -15.99 17.99
C ASP A 138 -1.80 -17.02 17.71
N ILE A 139 -2.07 -18.00 16.85
CA ILE A 139 -1.14 -19.11 16.57
C ILE A 139 -0.14 -18.81 15.43
N ILE A 140 -0.27 -17.64 14.78
CA ILE A 140 0.66 -17.10 13.76
C ILE A 140 1.04 -18.16 12.72
N LEU A 141 0.06 -18.51 11.89
CA LEU A 141 0.25 -19.43 10.78
C LEU A 141 0.96 -18.75 9.61
N THR A 142 1.72 -19.54 8.86
CA THR A 142 2.16 -19.14 7.53
C THR A 142 1.01 -19.36 6.53
N ARG A 143 0.97 -18.64 5.41
CA ARG A 143 -0.07 -18.78 4.35
C ARG A 143 -0.27 -20.23 3.88
N ASN A 144 0.78 -21.03 4.04
CA ASN A 144 0.89 -22.41 3.61
C ASN A 144 1.05 -23.37 4.81
N ALA A 145 0.67 -22.97 6.03
CA ALA A 145 0.78 -23.86 7.17
C ALA A 145 -0.09 -25.11 6.99
N PHE A 146 0.47 -26.29 7.31
CA PHE A 146 -0.31 -27.51 7.41
C PHE A 146 -0.86 -27.67 8.81
N ILE A 147 -2.11 -28.10 8.94
CA ILE A 147 -2.71 -28.45 10.23
C ILE A 147 -3.06 -29.92 10.22
N THR A 148 -2.73 -30.61 11.30
CA THR A 148 -3.05 -32.03 11.47
C THR A 148 -3.54 -32.29 12.89
N TYR A 149 -4.12 -33.46 13.10
CA TYR A 149 -4.55 -33.94 14.41
C TYR A 149 -3.85 -35.25 14.74
N GLU A 150 -3.56 -35.47 16.02
CA GLU A 150 -3.04 -36.75 16.50
C GLU A 150 -3.77 -37.17 17.77
N SER A 151 -4.14 -38.45 17.87
CA SER A 151 -4.75 -39.03 19.06
C SER A 151 -3.75 -39.06 20.23
N ARG A 152 -4.14 -38.52 21.40
CA ARG A 152 -3.41 -38.71 22.65
C ARG A 152 -3.63 -40.14 23.10
N VAL A 153 -2.69 -41.01 22.76
CA VAL A 153 -2.68 -42.37 23.28
C VAL A 153 -2.42 -42.28 24.79
N VAL A 154 -3.46 -42.53 25.60
CA VAL A 154 -3.28 -42.69 27.06
C VAL A 154 -2.64 -44.06 27.28
N SER A 155 -1.30 -44.11 27.26
CA SER A 155 -0.58 -45.28 27.76
C SER A 155 -0.66 -45.27 29.28
N ALA A 156 -1.70 -45.91 29.82
CA ALA A 156 -1.73 -46.32 31.21
C ALA A 156 -0.72 -47.46 31.38
N HIS A 157 0.54 -47.14 31.73
CA HIS A 157 1.36 -47.90 32.67
C HIS A 157 2.66 -47.14 33.00
N ASN A 158 2.86 -46.99 34.32
CA ASN A 158 4.06 -46.65 35.07
C ASN A 158 4.54 -45.19 35.14
N ALA A 159 4.26 -44.61 36.30
CA ALA A 159 5.11 -43.65 36.98
C ALA A 159 6.53 -44.24 37.13
N SER A 160 7.44 -43.81 36.25
CA SER A 160 8.86 -43.76 36.53
C SER A 160 9.51 -42.79 35.55
N SER A 161 10.36 -41.93 36.12
CA SER A 161 11.24 -40.99 35.45
C SER A 161 11.85 -41.47 34.13
N SER A 162 12.00 -40.51 33.21
CA SER A 162 12.84 -40.51 31.99
C SER A 162 12.47 -41.46 30.86
N SER A 163 12.06 -40.88 29.71
CA SER A 163 12.78 -40.90 28.42
C SER A 163 11.82 -40.84 27.22
N SER A 164 11.85 -39.71 26.49
CA SER A 164 11.23 -39.59 25.16
C SER A 164 11.89 -40.58 24.18
N PRO A 165 11.15 -41.15 23.21
CA PRO A 165 11.73 -42.01 22.20
C PRO A 165 12.56 -41.15 21.25
N ARG A 166 13.88 -41.19 21.42
CA ARG A 166 14.83 -40.72 20.40
C ARG A 166 14.80 -41.73 19.26
N ILE A 167 14.32 -41.32 18.10
CA ILE A 167 14.69 -41.98 16.84
C ILE A 167 16.18 -41.75 16.67
N ASN A 168 16.97 -42.81 16.82
CA ASN A 168 18.39 -42.83 16.54
C ASN A 168 18.59 -42.74 15.03
N TYR A 169 18.75 -41.52 14.52
CA TYR A 169 19.74 -41.34 13.48
C TYR A 169 21.10 -41.52 14.15
N THR A 170 21.84 -42.55 13.75
CA THR A 170 23.30 -42.60 13.91
C THR A 170 23.90 -41.41 13.15
N LEU A 171 23.88 -40.25 13.80
CA LEU A 171 24.67 -39.08 13.44
C LEU A 171 25.86 -39.08 14.40
N GLY A 172 27.05 -39.28 13.83
CA GLY A 172 28.29 -39.15 14.58
C GLY A 172 28.32 -37.84 15.35
N SER A 173 28.95 -37.89 16.52
CA SER A 173 29.31 -36.76 17.40
C SER A 173 29.25 -35.42 16.68
N SER A 174 28.08 -34.76 16.73
CA SER A 174 27.91 -33.45 16.13
C SER A 174 28.39 -32.45 17.16
N SER A 175 29.50 -31.79 16.84
CA SER A 175 29.89 -30.53 17.46
C SER A 175 28.64 -29.65 17.62
N ARG A 176 28.53 -28.91 18.72
CA ARG A 176 27.58 -27.78 18.75
C ARG A 176 27.92 -26.92 17.54
N THR A 177 27.10 -26.98 16.50
CA THR A 177 27.25 -26.14 15.31
C THR A 177 26.89 -24.73 15.76
N HIS A 178 27.88 -24.03 16.28
CA HIS A 178 27.76 -22.60 16.55
C HIS A 178 27.74 -21.91 15.19
N PHE A 179 26.60 -21.29 14.87
CA PHE A 179 26.49 -20.43 13.71
C PHE A 179 27.10 -19.06 14.02
N THR A 180 27.58 -18.37 13.01
CA THR A 180 28.11 -17.01 13.17
C THR A 180 26.97 -16.07 13.60
N PRO A 181 27.09 -15.37 14.75
CA PRO A 181 26.15 -14.33 15.15
C PRO A 181 25.87 -13.33 14.03
N GLY A 182 24.59 -12.98 13.82
CA GLY A 182 24.18 -12.07 12.76
C GLY A 182 23.97 -12.74 11.39
N LEU A 183 24.47 -13.96 11.18
CA LEU A 183 24.20 -14.78 9.98
C LEU A 183 23.04 -15.75 10.21
N CYS A 184 21.89 -15.21 10.62
CA CYS A 184 20.65 -15.96 10.88
C CYS A 184 19.55 -15.49 9.91
N GLY A 185 18.99 -16.42 9.13
CA GLY A 185 17.89 -16.14 8.21
C GLY A 185 16.55 -15.86 8.92
N LEU A 186 15.61 -15.24 8.22
CA LEU A 186 14.24 -15.04 8.73
C LEU A 186 13.24 -15.88 7.94
N SER A 187 12.48 -16.71 8.65
CA SER A 187 11.40 -17.51 8.05
C SER A 187 10.29 -16.60 7.54
N ASN A 188 9.79 -16.90 6.34
CA ASN A 188 8.69 -16.16 5.74
C ASN A 188 7.36 -16.64 6.37
N LEU A 189 6.59 -15.72 6.96
CA LEU A 189 5.33 -16.01 7.64
C LEU A 189 4.10 -15.83 6.72
N GLY A 190 4.34 -15.81 5.41
CA GLY A 190 3.36 -15.59 4.35
C GLY A 190 3.46 -14.16 3.78
N ASN A 191 4.06 -14.02 2.60
CA ASN A 191 4.33 -12.74 1.93
C ASN A 191 5.04 -11.70 2.82
N THR A 192 5.75 -12.11 3.87
CA THR A 192 6.49 -11.22 4.79
C THR A 192 7.93 -10.97 4.34
N CYS A 193 8.25 -11.15 3.06
CA CYS A 193 9.59 -10.85 2.54
C CYS A 193 9.94 -9.37 2.73
N PHE A 194 8.97 -8.47 2.59
CA PHE A 194 9.15 -7.03 2.81
C PHE A 194 9.67 -6.73 4.23
N MET A 195 9.06 -7.35 5.25
CA MET A 195 9.45 -7.24 6.65
C MET A 195 10.80 -7.91 6.89
N ASN A 196 11.00 -9.13 6.38
CA ASN A 196 12.26 -9.85 6.58
C ASN A 196 13.45 -9.08 5.99
N SER A 197 13.30 -8.49 4.81
CA SER A 197 14.34 -7.65 4.18
C SER A 197 14.65 -6.42 5.03
N ALA A 198 13.64 -5.67 5.47
CA ALA A 198 13.83 -4.50 6.32
C ALA A 198 14.50 -4.85 7.67
N LEU A 199 14.05 -5.93 8.32
CA LEU A 199 14.62 -6.39 9.59
C LEU A 199 16.08 -6.81 9.46
N GLN A 200 16.46 -7.49 8.37
CA GLN A 200 17.85 -7.84 8.09
C GLN A 200 18.71 -6.59 7.89
N CYS A 201 18.23 -5.60 7.15
CA CYS A 201 18.93 -4.32 6.98
C CYS A 201 19.16 -3.62 8.33
N LEU A 202 18.11 -3.49 9.15
CA LEU A 202 18.20 -2.83 10.45
C LEU A 202 19.07 -3.59 11.46
N SER A 203 18.97 -4.92 11.49
CA SER A 203 19.79 -5.80 12.33
C SER A 203 21.29 -5.70 12.04
N ASN A 204 21.66 -5.21 10.86
CA ASN A 204 23.04 -4.98 10.45
C ASN A 204 23.51 -3.53 10.63
N VAL A 205 22.72 -2.67 11.28
CA VAL A 205 23.15 -1.32 11.71
C VAL A 205 23.87 -1.44 13.06
N PRO A 206 25.21 -1.33 13.14
CA PRO A 206 25.95 -1.73 14.34
C PRO A 206 25.53 -0.96 15.60
N ALA A 207 25.33 0.36 15.47
CA ALA A 207 24.93 1.22 16.58
C ALA A 207 23.53 0.89 17.14
N LEU A 208 22.62 0.40 16.28
CA LEU A 208 21.28 -0.02 16.68
C LEU A 208 21.35 -1.39 17.36
N THR A 209 22.02 -2.34 16.72
CA THR A 209 22.14 -3.72 17.20
C THR A 209 22.85 -3.81 18.54
N GLU A 210 23.97 -3.08 18.74
CA GLU A 210 24.67 -3.03 20.02
C GLU A 210 23.77 -2.48 21.14
N TYR A 211 22.96 -1.47 20.82
CA TYR A 211 22.03 -0.87 21.79
C TYR A 211 20.95 -1.85 22.25
N PHE A 212 20.44 -2.71 21.36
CA PHE A 212 19.49 -3.77 21.73
C PHE A 212 20.19 -4.96 22.42
N LEU A 213 21.35 -5.41 21.95
CA LEU A 213 22.09 -6.53 22.55
C LEU A 213 22.61 -6.20 23.96
N SER A 214 22.93 -4.95 24.24
CA SER A 214 23.32 -4.49 25.58
C SER A 214 22.14 -4.28 26.53
N ASP A 215 20.90 -4.54 26.09
CA ASP A 215 19.66 -4.37 26.85
C ASP A 215 19.37 -2.95 27.35
N LYS A 216 20.19 -1.94 26.97
CA LYS A 216 20.02 -0.53 27.37
C LYS A 216 18.65 0.02 26.99
N TYR A 217 18.09 -0.45 25.88
CA TYR A 217 16.76 -0.05 25.43
C TYR A 217 15.66 -0.27 26.48
N LYS A 218 15.80 -1.29 27.35
CA LYS A 218 14.80 -1.61 28.39
C LYS A 218 14.64 -0.47 29.40
N GLU A 219 15.72 0.26 29.69
CA GLU A 219 15.70 1.41 30.60
C GLU A 219 15.00 2.63 29.98
N HIS A 220 14.97 2.68 28.64
CA HIS A 220 14.45 3.82 27.88
C HIS A 220 12.99 3.62 27.43
N ILE A 221 12.38 2.47 27.75
CA ILE A 221 10.99 2.19 27.39
C ILE A 221 10.06 3.21 28.04
N ASN A 222 9.33 3.95 27.21
CA ASN A 222 8.36 4.95 27.59
C ASN A 222 6.93 4.41 27.35
N ARG A 223 6.39 3.71 28.35
CA ARG A 223 5.06 3.09 28.25
C ARG A 223 3.89 4.08 28.24
N ASP A 224 4.13 5.28 28.76
CA ASP A 224 3.12 6.31 28.95
C ASP A 224 3.02 7.27 27.74
N ASN A 225 3.90 7.13 26.75
CA ASN A 225 3.87 7.97 25.56
C ASN A 225 2.61 7.68 24.73
N PRO A 226 1.68 8.65 24.57
CA PRO A 226 0.45 8.44 23.80
C PRO A 226 0.70 8.22 22.30
N LEU A 227 1.88 8.59 21.79
CA LEU A 227 2.30 8.36 20.41
C LEU A 227 3.09 7.06 20.25
N GLY A 228 3.44 6.38 21.36
CA GLY A 228 4.16 5.13 21.36
C GLY A 228 3.26 3.90 21.29
N MET A 229 3.88 2.73 21.32
CA MET A 229 3.27 1.40 21.22
C MET A 229 3.40 0.64 22.55
N LYS A 230 3.41 1.39 23.67
CA LYS A 230 3.52 0.90 25.04
C LYS A 230 4.81 0.14 25.35
N GLY A 231 5.83 0.25 24.49
CA GLY A 231 7.06 -0.54 24.55
C GLY A 231 6.95 -1.95 23.95
N ASP A 232 5.77 -2.34 23.45
CA ASP A 232 5.52 -3.71 22.98
C ASP A 232 6.37 -4.03 21.73
N VAL A 233 6.49 -3.06 20.81
CA VAL A 233 7.29 -3.22 19.60
C VAL A 233 8.79 -3.20 19.91
N ALA A 234 9.24 -2.28 20.77
CA ALA A 234 10.63 -2.24 21.21
C ALA A 234 11.09 -3.54 21.89
N LEU A 235 10.24 -4.12 22.75
CA LEU A 235 10.53 -5.41 23.41
C LEU A 235 10.63 -6.55 22.40
N ALA A 236 9.64 -6.69 21.52
CA ALA A 236 9.63 -7.76 20.52
C ALA A 236 10.78 -7.64 19.50
N TYR A 237 11.17 -6.42 19.13
CA TYR A 237 12.34 -6.19 18.28
C TYR A 237 13.64 -6.57 19.00
N GLY A 238 13.80 -6.18 20.27
CA GLY A 238 14.98 -6.57 21.06
C GLY A 238 15.13 -8.07 21.22
N GLU A 239 14.04 -8.79 21.51
CA GLU A 239 14.02 -10.26 21.57
C GLU A 239 14.48 -10.89 20.24
N LEU A 240 13.99 -10.38 19.12
CA LEU A 240 14.38 -10.84 17.80
C LEU A 240 15.87 -10.59 17.52
N ILE A 241 16.40 -9.43 17.87
CA ILE A 241 17.83 -9.12 17.70
C ILE A 241 18.70 -10.09 18.52
N HIS A 242 18.32 -10.39 19.77
CA HIS A 242 19.00 -11.40 20.57
C HIS A 242 18.96 -12.79 19.92
N GLU A 243 17.85 -13.16 19.28
CA GLU A 243 17.72 -14.45 18.58
C GLU A 243 18.63 -14.50 17.35
N ILE A 244 18.57 -13.49 16.47
CA ILE A 244 19.37 -13.37 15.24
C ILE A 244 20.88 -13.41 15.56
N TRP A 245 21.31 -12.73 16.63
CA TRP A 245 22.72 -12.62 17.02
C TRP A 245 23.16 -13.65 18.07
N SER A 246 22.31 -14.64 18.39
CA SER A 246 22.65 -15.66 19.38
C SER A 246 23.71 -16.70 18.90
N GLY A 247 23.83 -16.89 17.59
CA GLY A 247 24.63 -17.98 16.99
C GLY A 247 24.12 -19.39 17.27
N LYS A 248 22.90 -19.52 17.81
CA LYS A 248 22.29 -20.82 18.18
C LYS A 248 21.55 -21.49 17.02
N THR A 249 20.99 -20.69 16.10
CA THR A 249 20.21 -21.15 14.95
C THR A 249 20.69 -20.44 13.69
N ASN A 250 20.49 -21.07 12.53
CA ASN A 250 20.75 -20.47 11.21
C ASN A 250 19.52 -19.78 10.61
N TYR A 251 18.34 -19.92 11.22
CA TYR A 251 17.16 -19.13 10.93
C TYR A 251 16.24 -19.01 12.17
N CYS A 252 15.41 -17.96 12.21
CA CYS A 252 14.35 -17.77 13.19
C CYS A 252 13.08 -17.18 12.57
N ALA A 253 11.98 -17.15 13.32
CA ALA A 253 10.70 -16.62 12.86
C ALA A 253 10.34 -15.34 13.63
N PRO A 254 10.16 -14.17 12.98
CA PRO A 254 9.83 -12.91 13.66
C PRO A 254 8.34 -12.84 14.07
N ALA A 255 7.81 -13.91 14.65
CA ALA A 255 6.39 -14.09 14.93
C ALA A 255 5.89 -13.10 16.00
N SER A 256 6.60 -12.97 17.12
CA SER A 256 6.28 -12.03 18.19
C SER A 256 6.24 -10.58 17.66
N LEU A 257 7.25 -10.20 16.88
CA LEU A 257 7.31 -8.88 16.28
C LEU A 257 6.18 -8.65 15.27
N LYS A 258 5.91 -9.60 14.38
CA LYS A 258 4.77 -9.52 13.43
C LYS A 258 3.45 -9.28 14.17
N LYS A 259 3.20 -10.01 15.25
CA LYS A 259 1.97 -9.87 16.05
C LYS A 259 1.84 -8.47 16.65
N ASN A 260 2.92 -7.93 17.21
CA ASN A 260 2.91 -6.59 17.78
C ASN A 260 2.75 -5.52 16.71
N VAL A 261 3.45 -5.62 15.59
CA VAL A 261 3.29 -4.72 14.44
C VAL A 261 1.84 -4.73 13.95
N ALA A 262 1.24 -5.91 13.72
CA ALA A 262 -0.13 -6.05 13.24
C ALA A 262 -1.18 -5.42 14.17
N ARG A 263 -0.88 -5.35 15.48
CA ARG A 263 -1.76 -4.72 16.47
C ARG A 263 -1.85 -3.21 16.28
N TYR A 264 -0.73 -2.55 15.99
CA TYR A 264 -0.61 -1.09 15.89
C TYR A 264 -0.67 -0.57 14.44
N ALA A 265 -0.35 -1.41 13.45
CA ALA A 265 -0.45 -1.15 12.03
C ALA A 265 -1.20 -2.30 11.32
N PRO A 266 -2.54 -2.27 11.32
CA PRO A 266 -3.38 -3.34 10.77
C PRO A 266 -3.15 -3.68 9.30
N GLN A 267 -2.61 -2.75 8.49
CA GLN A 267 -2.25 -3.04 7.10
C GLN A 267 -1.22 -4.17 6.98
N PHE A 268 -0.40 -4.38 8.01
CA PHE A 268 0.59 -5.47 8.08
C PHE A 268 0.05 -6.77 8.70
N SER A 269 -1.23 -6.82 9.10
CA SER A 269 -1.82 -8.01 9.74
C SER A 269 -2.03 -9.19 8.78
N GLY A 270 -2.22 -8.90 7.49
CA GLY A 270 -2.58 -9.87 6.47
C GLY A 270 -1.39 -10.63 5.89
N TYR A 271 -1.66 -11.28 4.75
CA TYR A 271 -0.65 -11.92 3.91
C TYR A 271 -0.53 -11.20 2.55
N ALA A 272 -0.92 -9.93 2.48
CA ALA A 272 -0.74 -9.12 1.27
C ALA A 272 0.75 -8.79 1.09
N GLN A 273 1.16 -8.53 -0.15
CA GLN A 273 2.45 -7.90 -0.40
C GLN A 273 2.38 -6.46 0.09
N GLN A 274 3.49 -5.95 0.63
CA GLN A 274 3.59 -4.60 1.18
C GLN A 274 4.92 -3.97 0.81
N ASP A 275 4.99 -2.65 0.88
CA ASP A 275 6.25 -1.93 0.69
C ASP A 275 7.17 -2.11 1.92
N SER A 276 8.43 -2.47 1.66
CA SER A 276 9.43 -2.64 2.72
C SER A 276 9.80 -1.31 3.38
N GLN A 277 9.77 -0.22 2.61
CA GLN A 277 10.05 1.12 3.10
C GLN A 277 8.94 1.61 4.02
N GLU A 278 7.68 1.33 3.71
CA GLU A 278 6.54 1.66 4.57
C GLU A 278 6.66 0.93 5.92
N PHE A 279 6.93 -0.38 5.88
CA PHE A 279 7.17 -1.17 7.10
C PHE A 279 8.36 -0.64 7.91
N MET A 280 9.48 -0.31 7.25
CA MET A 280 10.67 0.20 7.93
C MET A 280 10.42 1.57 8.56
N SER A 281 9.66 2.44 7.88
CA SER A 281 9.24 3.74 8.43
C SER A 281 8.39 3.57 9.67
N PHE A 282 7.37 2.71 9.61
CA PHE A 282 6.54 2.38 10.76
C PHE A 282 7.36 1.82 11.94
N LEU A 283 8.27 0.89 11.66
CA LEU A 283 9.08 0.26 12.71
C LEU A 283 10.03 1.27 13.36
N LEU A 284 10.73 2.10 12.59
CA LEU A 284 11.64 3.10 13.15
C LEU A 284 10.89 4.18 13.93
N ASP A 285 9.73 4.64 13.44
CA ASP A 285 8.89 5.59 14.18
C ASP A 285 8.36 4.99 15.49
N GLY A 286 7.85 3.75 15.43
CA GLY A 286 7.40 3.02 16.62
C GLY A 286 8.50 2.81 17.65
N LEU A 287 9.70 2.40 17.21
CA LEU A 287 10.88 2.30 18.08
C LEU A 287 11.31 3.67 18.62
N HIS A 288 11.24 4.72 17.80
CA HIS A 288 11.58 6.08 18.22
C HIS A 288 10.67 6.53 19.36
N GLU A 289 9.35 6.39 19.20
CA GLU A 289 8.36 6.82 20.19
C GLU A 289 8.34 5.93 21.44
N ASP A 290 8.52 4.61 21.30
CA ASP A 290 8.64 3.69 22.44
C ASP A 290 9.89 3.96 23.29
N LEU A 291 10.95 4.51 22.70
CA LEU A 291 12.24 4.73 23.33
C LEU A 291 12.58 6.23 23.50
N ASN A 292 11.58 7.10 23.36
CA ASN A 292 11.77 8.55 23.51
C ASN A 292 11.88 8.92 24.99
N HIS A 293 13.02 9.48 25.38
CA HIS A 293 13.30 9.98 26.72
C HIS A 293 12.41 11.18 27.10
N VAL A 294 11.91 11.93 26.13
CA VAL A 294 11.03 13.07 26.35
C VAL A 294 9.62 12.56 26.68
N LYS A 295 9.29 12.52 27.97
CA LYS A 295 7.97 12.05 28.44
C LYS A 295 6.84 13.05 28.20
N GLN A 296 7.13 14.33 28.39
CA GLN A 296 6.18 15.41 28.16
C GLN A 296 6.71 16.30 27.05
N LYS A 297 6.07 16.25 25.88
CA LYS A 297 6.45 17.05 24.72
C LYS A 297 6.02 18.51 24.97
N PRO A 298 6.94 19.48 25.12
CA PRO A 298 6.56 20.86 25.36
C PRO A 298 5.88 21.46 24.13
N TYR A 299 4.86 22.29 24.34
CA TYR A 299 4.36 23.17 23.28
C TYR A 299 5.40 24.26 23.02
N VAL A 300 5.80 24.39 21.77
CA VAL A 300 6.72 25.44 21.34
C VAL A 300 6.21 25.95 20.00
N GLU A 301 5.96 27.25 19.94
CA GLU A 301 5.52 27.96 18.75
C GLU A 301 6.65 27.97 17.71
N LYS A 302 6.35 27.49 16.49
CA LYS A 302 7.32 27.53 15.38
C LYS A 302 7.38 28.98 14.90
N LYS A 303 8.56 29.61 15.02
CA LYS A 303 8.77 30.95 14.48
C LYS A 303 8.93 30.87 12.97
N ASP A 304 8.27 31.77 12.26
CA ASP A 304 8.49 31.94 10.82
C ASP A 304 9.89 32.51 10.55
N ASP A 305 10.45 32.11 9.41
CA ASP A 305 11.70 32.68 8.90
C ASP A 305 11.46 34.14 8.51
N ASP A 306 12.05 35.07 9.28
CA ASP A 306 11.99 36.51 9.00
C ASP A 306 13.13 36.99 8.09
N GLY A 307 13.95 36.06 7.57
CA GLY A 307 15.07 36.31 6.67
C GLY A 307 16.31 36.92 7.33
N LYS A 308 16.32 37.12 8.66
CA LYS A 308 17.44 37.78 9.36
C LYS A 308 18.56 36.82 9.75
N ALA A 309 18.22 35.58 10.08
CA ALA A 309 19.19 34.55 10.45
C ALA A 309 19.83 33.93 9.20
N ASP A 310 21.12 33.62 9.29
CA ASP A 310 21.77 32.76 8.31
C ASP A 310 21.24 31.32 8.38
N ASP A 311 21.54 30.53 7.35
CA ASP A 311 21.05 29.16 7.24
C ASP A 311 21.52 28.25 8.38
N LEU A 312 22.75 28.41 8.86
CA LEU A 312 23.31 27.55 9.92
C LEU A 312 22.61 27.82 11.25
N THR A 313 22.47 29.10 11.59
CA THR A 313 21.77 29.53 12.81
C THR A 313 20.33 29.05 12.80
N LEU A 314 19.61 29.23 11.68
CA LEU A 314 18.22 28.78 11.56
C LEU A 314 18.08 27.25 11.61
N ALA A 315 19.01 26.52 10.98
CA ALA A 315 19.07 25.07 11.02
C ALA A 315 19.27 24.55 12.45
N ASP A 316 20.26 25.09 13.17
CA ASP A 316 20.57 24.72 14.56
C ASP A 316 19.40 25.02 15.49
N GLU A 317 18.77 26.20 15.37
CA GLU A 317 17.59 26.57 16.17
C GLU A 317 16.42 25.60 15.95
N GLN A 318 16.12 25.24 14.69
CA GLN A 318 15.04 24.30 14.36
C GLN A 318 15.41 22.86 14.76
N TRP A 319 16.68 22.49 14.72
CA TRP A 319 17.15 21.18 15.18
C TRP A 319 17.04 21.06 16.71
N ASP A 320 17.46 22.08 17.45
CA ASP A 320 17.32 22.12 18.91
C ASP A 320 15.85 22.11 19.33
N TYR A 321 14.98 22.77 18.58
CA TYR A 321 13.53 22.64 18.74
C TYR A 321 13.09 21.18 18.60
N TYR A 322 13.53 20.51 17.53
CA TYR A 322 13.15 19.13 17.26
C TYR A 322 13.64 18.18 18.37
N ARG A 323 14.87 18.38 18.86
CA ARG A 323 15.47 17.63 19.98
C ARG A 323 14.81 17.84 21.33
N LYS A 324 14.09 18.95 21.55
CA LYS A 324 13.31 19.15 22.80
C LYS A 324 12.14 18.17 22.91
N ARG A 325 11.67 17.64 21.78
CA ARG A 325 10.52 16.71 21.69
C ARG A 325 10.94 15.28 21.37
N ASN A 326 12.13 15.09 20.79
CA ASN A 326 12.59 13.84 20.21
C ASN A 326 14.00 13.52 20.70
N GLN A 327 14.11 12.58 21.63
CA GLN A 327 15.39 12.10 22.15
C GLN A 327 15.32 10.59 22.28
N SER A 328 15.88 9.87 21.32
CA SER A 328 16.01 8.41 21.38
C SER A 328 17.22 7.95 20.57
N LYS A 329 17.64 6.71 20.78
CA LYS A 329 18.74 6.16 20.00
C LYS A 329 18.42 6.08 18.50
N ILE A 330 17.14 5.93 18.14
CA ILE A 330 16.68 5.92 16.75
C ILE A 330 16.87 7.29 16.11
N HIS A 331 16.54 8.35 16.85
CA HIS A 331 16.79 9.72 16.43
C HIS A 331 18.27 9.94 16.12
N ASP A 332 19.16 9.55 17.04
CA ASP A 332 20.60 9.78 16.90
C ASP A 332 21.25 9.03 15.72
N ILE A 333 20.70 7.89 15.32
CA ILE A 333 21.28 7.04 14.27
C ILE A 333 20.76 7.43 12.89
N PHE A 334 19.45 7.70 12.75
CA PHE A 334 18.79 7.78 11.45
C PHE A 334 18.33 9.17 11.05
N HIS A 335 18.21 10.11 12.00
CA HIS A 335 17.65 11.42 11.68
C HIS A 335 18.70 12.42 11.21
N GLY A 336 18.35 13.17 10.17
CA GLY A 336 19.07 14.34 9.66
C GLY A 336 18.11 15.49 9.40
N GLN A 337 18.55 16.49 8.63
CA GLN A 337 17.76 17.68 8.34
C GLN A 337 17.85 18.05 6.86
N ILE A 338 16.73 18.49 6.26
CA ILE A 338 16.67 19.02 4.88
C ILE A 338 16.26 20.48 4.91
N LYS A 339 16.82 21.26 3.98
CA LYS A 339 16.42 22.65 3.76
C LYS A 339 15.39 22.73 2.63
N SER A 340 14.19 23.20 2.96
CA SER A 340 13.14 23.54 2.01
C SER A 340 13.06 25.06 1.85
N ILE A 341 12.98 25.55 0.61
CA ILE A 341 12.83 26.98 0.32
C ILE A 341 11.62 27.19 -0.57
N VAL A 342 10.68 28.02 -0.11
CA VAL A 342 9.50 28.42 -0.88
C VAL A 342 9.64 29.88 -1.27
N HIS A 343 9.58 30.17 -2.57
CA HIS A 343 9.61 31.53 -3.09
C HIS A 343 8.20 31.98 -3.49
N CYS A 344 7.75 33.10 -2.94
CA CYS A 344 6.55 33.76 -3.44
C CYS A 344 6.86 34.42 -4.78
N LEU A 345 6.11 34.06 -5.83
CA LEU A 345 6.32 34.61 -7.18
C LEU A 345 5.80 36.05 -7.33
N THR A 346 4.99 36.54 -6.39
CA THR A 346 4.42 37.90 -6.42
C THR A 346 5.31 38.90 -5.68
N CYS A 347 5.68 38.61 -4.43
CA CYS A 347 6.47 39.53 -3.61
C CYS A 347 7.97 39.17 -3.51
N GLY A 348 8.38 38.02 -4.04
CA GLY A 348 9.78 37.57 -4.01
C GLY A 348 10.26 37.04 -2.65
N THR A 349 9.44 37.10 -1.60
CA THR A 349 9.78 36.58 -0.27
C THR A 349 10.14 35.10 -0.35
N ALA A 350 11.29 34.74 0.22
CA ALA A 350 11.72 33.36 0.41
C ALA A 350 11.43 32.94 1.85
N ALA A 351 10.74 31.81 2.04
CA ALA A 351 10.54 31.19 3.34
C ALA A 351 11.37 29.90 3.41
N ARG A 352 12.31 29.82 4.35
CA ARG A 352 13.16 28.64 4.57
C ARG A 352 12.65 27.83 5.75
N THR A 353 12.64 26.51 5.59
CA THR A 353 12.32 25.54 6.65
C THR A 353 13.38 24.45 6.68
N PHE A 354 13.81 24.05 7.87
CA PHE A 354 14.79 23.00 8.08
C PHE A 354 14.14 21.80 8.77
N ASP A 355 13.58 20.91 7.95
CA ASP A 355 12.74 19.81 8.44
C ASP A 355 13.57 18.56 8.76
N PRO A 356 13.27 17.85 9.87
CA PRO A 356 13.91 16.59 10.19
C PRO A 356 13.51 15.50 9.17
N ILE A 357 14.45 14.65 8.81
CA ILE A 357 14.23 13.50 7.93
C ILE A 357 14.79 12.22 8.54
N CYS A 358 14.12 11.10 8.34
CA CYS A 358 14.65 9.76 8.62
C CYS A 358 15.06 9.01 7.34
N PHE A 359 14.50 9.41 6.20
CA PHE A 359 14.72 8.77 4.90
C PHE A 359 14.87 9.84 3.82
N LEU A 360 15.66 9.51 2.79
CA LEU A 360 15.78 10.33 1.59
C LEU A 360 15.23 9.55 0.39
N SER A 361 14.06 9.96 -0.10
CA SER A 361 13.47 9.40 -1.32
C SER A 361 14.09 10.08 -2.53
N LEU A 362 14.92 9.34 -3.26
CA LEU A 362 15.57 9.85 -4.47
C LEU A 362 14.72 9.48 -5.70
N PRO A 363 14.30 10.47 -6.52
CA PRO A 363 13.69 10.17 -7.79
C PRO A 363 14.72 9.50 -8.69
N LEU A 364 14.32 8.42 -9.37
CA LEU A 364 15.17 7.83 -10.39
C LEU A 364 15.21 8.78 -11.59
N PRO A 365 16.40 9.15 -12.09
CA PRO A 365 16.51 9.94 -13.30
C PRO A 365 16.06 9.09 -14.49
N GLY A 366 14.83 9.29 -14.94
CA GLY A 366 14.33 8.66 -16.13
C GLY A 366 15.02 9.17 -17.38
N LYS A 367 15.56 8.26 -18.20
CA LYS A 367 15.79 8.54 -19.61
C LYS A 367 14.50 8.23 -20.36
N GLY A 368 13.78 9.27 -20.78
CA GLY A 368 12.82 9.25 -21.90
C GLY A 368 11.85 8.08 -21.98
N LYS A 369 11.37 7.54 -20.86
CA LYS A 369 10.34 6.49 -20.90
C LYS A 369 9.01 7.16 -21.21
N ILE A 370 8.59 6.99 -22.47
CA ILE A 370 7.31 7.49 -22.96
C ILE A 370 6.21 6.59 -22.41
N ARG A 371 5.21 7.21 -21.76
CA ARG A 371 3.99 6.56 -21.29
C ARG A 371 2.80 7.11 -22.06
N THR A 372 1.84 6.23 -22.40
CA THR A 372 0.57 6.61 -23.00
C THR A 372 -0.45 6.91 -21.89
N PHE A 373 -0.98 8.12 -21.88
CA PHE A 373 -2.04 8.55 -20.96
C PHE A 373 -3.38 8.55 -21.68
N LYS A 374 -4.37 7.86 -21.12
CA LYS A 374 -5.75 7.91 -21.61
C LYS A 374 -6.47 9.07 -20.94
N ILE A 375 -6.84 10.08 -21.73
CA ILE A 375 -7.42 11.34 -21.30
C ILE A 375 -8.84 11.46 -21.82
N GLU A 376 -9.80 11.69 -20.93
CA GLU A 376 -11.15 12.12 -21.35
C GLU A 376 -11.21 13.65 -21.37
N PHE A 377 -11.49 14.24 -22.52
CA PHE A 377 -11.62 15.68 -22.69
C PHE A 377 -13.09 16.06 -22.72
N VAL A 378 -13.49 16.91 -21.77
CA VAL A 378 -14.83 17.47 -21.63
C VAL A 378 -14.82 18.91 -22.12
N ARG A 379 -15.49 19.14 -23.25
CA ARG A 379 -15.60 20.45 -23.89
C ARG A 379 -16.67 21.32 -23.25
N LEU A 380 -16.60 22.63 -23.50
CA LEU A 380 -17.61 23.59 -23.01
C LEU A 380 -19.02 23.33 -23.54
N ASN A 381 -19.14 22.69 -24.70
CA ASN A 381 -20.43 22.30 -25.30
C ASN A 381 -20.95 20.95 -24.76
N GLY A 382 -20.30 20.36 -23.75
CA GLY A 382 -20.68 19.08 -23.14
C GLY A 382 -20.24 17.84 -23.93
N GLN A 383 -19.54 17.99 -25.06
CA GLN A 383 -18.96 16.85 -25.77
C GLN A 383 -17.81 16.24 -24.98
N ILE A 384 -17.81 14.91 -24.90
CA ILE A 384 -16.77 14.13 -24.22
C ILE A 384 -16.10 13.25 -25.26
N LYS A 385 -14.77 13.31 -25.33
CA LYS A 385 -13.97 12.45 -26.21
C LYS A 385 -12.75 11.91 -25.46
N THR A 386 -12.34 10.70 -25.80
CA THR A 386 -11.16 10.07 -25.20
C THR A 386 -9.97 10.17 -26.15
N TYR A 387 -8.80 10.46 -25.60
CA TYR A 387 -7.54 10.63 -26.32
C TYR A 387 -6.44 9.82 -25.66
N GLU A 388 -5.51 9.33 -26.47
CA GLU A 388 -4.30 8.66 -26.00
C GLU A 388 -3.08 9.53 -26.29
N ILE A 389 -2.49 10.10 -25.23
CA ILE A 389 -1.38 11.05 -25.34
C ILE A 389 -0.09 10.40 -24.84
N LYS A 390 0.89 10.27 -25.74
CA LYS A 390 2.23 9.77 -25.41
C LYS A 390 3.05 10.93 -24.82
N CYS A 391 3.56 10.80 -23.59
CA CYS A 391 4.38 11.82 -22.92
C CYS A 391 5.50 11.16 -22.10
N ASP A 392 6.60 11.85 -21.85
CA ASP A 392 7.65 11.36 -20.94
C ASP A 392 7.06 11.20 -19.53
N GLU A 393 7.11 9.99 -18.97
CA GLU A 393 6.53 9.68 -17.66
C GLU A 393 7.16 10.50 -16.52
N HIS A 394 8.39 11.01 -16.71
CA HIS A 394 9.09 11.87 -15.76
C HIS A 394 8.81 13.36 -15.97
N GLY A 395 7.99 13.70 -16.96
CA GLY A 395 7.49 15.05 -17.20
C GLY A 395 6.52 15.52 -16.11
N ARG A 396 5.96 16.70 -16.33
CA ARG A 396 4.94 17.30 -15.45
C ARG A 396 3.57 17.35 -16.14
N VAL A 397 2.51 17.55 -15.38
CA VAL A 397 1.14 17.67 -15.91
C VAL A 397 1.03 18.74 -17.00
N ARG A 398 1.71 19.89 -16.84
CA ARG A 398 1.80 20.90 -17.90
C ARG A 398 2.34 20.38 -19.24
N ASN A 399 3.27 19.42 -19.20
CA ASN A 399 3.83 18.82 -20.41
C ASN A 399 2.80 17.94 -21.11
N LEU A 400 2.01 17.18 -20.34
CA LEU A 400 0.93 16.36 -20.86
C LEU A 400 -0.21 17.19 -21.45
N VAL A 401 -0.59 18.29 -20.78
CA VAL A 401 -1.58 19.25 -21.29
C VAL A 401 -1.09 19.93 -22.57
N GLN A 402 0.19 20.34 -22.61
CA GLN A 402 0.78 20.93 -23.81
C GLN A 402 0.76 19.95 -24.99
N GLU A 403 1.20 18.70 -24.78
CA GLU A 403 1.22 17.66 -25.79
C GLU A 403 -0.19 17.37 -26.32
N PHE A 404 -1.18 17.32 -25.42
CA PHE A 404 -2.60 17.19 -25.79
C PHE A 404 -3.04 18.33 -26.72
N CYS A 405 -2.76 19.59 -26.36
CA CYS A 405 -3.14 20.75 -27.16
C CYS A 405 -2.43 20.81 -28.52
N ASP A 406 -1.14 20.45 -28.56
CA ASP A 406 -0.32 20.51 -29.77
C ASP A 406 -0.84 19.54 -30.85
N ARG A 407 -1.52 18.44 -30.46
CA ARG A 407 -2.19 17.53 -31.42
C ARG A 407 -3.30 18.20 -32.24
N PHE A 408 -3.89 19.29 -31.76
CA PHE A 408 -4.95 20.02 -32.48
C PHE A 408 -4.42 21.18 -33.32
N GLN A 409 -3.13 21.50 -33.21
CA GLN A 409 -2.50 22.55 -34.00
C GLN A 409 -2.06 21.98 -35.36
N GLN A 410 -2.37 22.67 -36.46
CA GLN A 410 -1.98 22.21 -37.79
C GLN A 410 -0.46 22.14 -37.92
N LYS A 411 0.11 20.94 -38.15
CA LYS A 411 1.52 20.77 -38.53
C LYS A 411 1.75 21.53 -39.86
N LYS A 412 2.38 22.71 -39.82
CA LYS A 412 2.76 23.45 -41.04
C LYS A 412 3.70 22.57 -41.87
N LYS A 413 3.23 22.14 -43.05
CA LYS A 413 4.05 21.46 -44.07
C LYS A 413 5.24 22.37 -44.40
N LYS A 414 6.47 21.97 -44.03
CA LYS A 414 7.70 22.60 -44.51
C LYS A 414 7.70 22.50 -46.04
N ILE A 415 7.47 23.61 -46.73
CA ILE A 415 7.70 23.70 -48.17
C ILE A 415 9.21 23.66 -48.35
N SER A 416 9.71 22.54 -48.89
CA SER A 416 11.09 22.37 -49.30
C SER A 416 11.38 23.27 -50.49
N GLU A 417 12.09 24.37 -50.29
CA GLU A 417 12.79 25.05 -51.38
C GLU A 417 13.98 24.20 -51.80
N THR A 418 13.87 23.60 -52.98
CA THR A 418 14.95 22.93 -53.70
C THR A 418 16.03 23.95 -54.09
N VAL A 419 17.24 23.76 -53.57
CA VAL A 419 18.48 24.26 -54.18
C VAL A 419 19.34 23.04 -54.52
N PRO A 420 19.81 22.86 -55.77
CA PRO A 420 20.57 21.69 -56.16
C PRO A 420 22.07 21.84 -55.91
N MET A 421 22.68 20.69 -55.55
CA MET A 421 24.08 20.28 -55.73
C MET A 421 25.17 21.11 -55.04
N GLU A 422 25.94 20.44 -54.16
CA GLU A 422 27.29 20.00 -54.54
C GLU A 422 27.80 18.90 -53.59
N THR A 423 28.61 18.02 -54.18
CA THR A 423 29.21 16.80 -53.66
C THR A 423 30.31 17.09 -52.65
N ASP A 424 30.43 16.30 -51.59
CA ASP A 424 31.59 15.41 -51.41
C ASP A 424 31.59 14.64 -50.08
N ASN A 425 31.85 13.34 -50.24
CA ASN A 425 32.41 12.34 -49.33
C ASN A 425 32.87 12.78 -47.93
N ILE A 426 32.50 12.02 -46.90
CA ILE A 426 33.41 11.03 -46.26
C ILE A 426 32.61 10.14 -45.29
N SER A 427 32.88 8.86 -45.44
CA SER A 427 32.38 7.71 -44.72
C SER A 427 32.96 7.57 -43.30
N LYS A 428 32.12 7.05 -42.39
CA LYS A 428 32.41 6.02 -41.35
C LYS A 428 31.12 5.85 -40.53
N SER A 429 30.26 4.90 -40.87
CA SER A 429 30.25 3.52 -40.34
C SER A 429 30.13 3.49 -38.82
N ASP A 430 28.90 3.46 -38.34
CA ASP A 430 28.51 2.62 -37.21
C ASP A 430 27.08 2.14 -37.50
N GLU A 431 26.93 0.83 -37.49
CA GLU A 431 25.70 0.09 -37.78
C GLU A 431 24.62 0.48 -36.75
N ILE A 432 23.60 1.21 -37.22
CA ILE A 432 22.36 1.42 -36.47
C ILE A 432 21.48 0.22 -36.77
N ASN A 433 21.19 -0.56 -35.73
CA ASN A 433 20.13 -1.57 -35.74
C ASN A 433 18.85 -0.93 -36.27
N GLN A 434 18.34 -1.50 -37.36
CA GLN A 434 17.00 -1.28 -37.86
C GLN A 434 16.04 -1.89 -36.84
N ASP A 435 15.63 -1.08 -35.87
CA ASP A 435 14.31 -1.26 -35.27
C ASP A 435 13.33 -0.70 -36.30
N GLU A 436 12.57 -1.60 -36.93
CA GLU A 436 11.44 -1.28 -37.77
C GLU A 436 10.43 -0.50 -36.91
N GLU A 437 10.50 0.83 -36.96
CA GLU A 437 9.38 1.68 -36.54
C GLU A 437 8.23 1.37 -37.49
N GLU A 438 7.33 0.48 -37.06
CA GLU A 438 5.97 0.44 -37.57
C GLU A 438 5.41 1.85 -37.41
N GLU A 439 5.29 2.60 -38.51
CA GLU A 439 4.50 3.83 -38.56
C GLU A 439 3.05 3.43 -38.21
N GLU A 440 2.72 3.43 -36.91
CA GLU A 440 1.33 3.48 -36.44
C GLU A 440 0.72 4.69 -37.15
N GLU A 441 -0.25 4.45 -38.04
CA GLU A 441 -1.04 5.52 -38.66
C GLU A 441 -1.62 6.38 -37.53
N GLU A 442 -1.00 7.52 -37.21
CA GLU A 442 -1.57 8.53 -36.32
C GLU A 442 -2.91 8.95 -36.95
N GLU A 443 -4.03 8.43 -36.43
CA GLU A 443 -5.35 8.85 -36.86
C GLU A 443 -5.41 10.38 -36.82
N ASP A 444 -5.57 11.00 -38.00
CA ASP A 444 -5.68 12.45 -38.13
C ASP A 444 -7.08 12.86 -37.64
N PHE A 445 -7.21 13.07 -36.33
CA PHE A 445 -8.45 13.48 -35.67
C PHE A 445 -8.95 14.85 -36.14
N THR A 446 -8.16 15.62 -36.91
CA THR A 446 -8.63 16.85 -37.56
C THR A 446 -9.49 16.59 -38.82
N LYS A 447 -9.53 15.34 -39.30
CA LYS A 447 -10.31 14.91 -40.46
C LYS A 447 -11.59 14.14 -40.12
N ALA A 448 -11.87 13.91 -38.84
CA ALA A 448 -13.12 13.27 -38.42
C ALA A 448 -14.33 14.19 -38.73
N SER A 449 -15.47 13.60 -39.11
CA SER A 449 -16.68 14.34 -39.51
C SER A 449 -17.34 15.15 -38.39
N ASP A 450 -16.82 15.06 -37.18
CA ASP A 450 -17.29 15.70 -35.95
C ASP A 450 -16.28 16.73 -35.39
N TYR A 451 -15.20 17.03 -36.14
CA TYR A 451 -14.25 18.08 -35.78
C TYR A 451 -14.72 19.44 -36.28
N ASP A 452 -15.03 20.35 -35.35
CA ASP A 452 -15.52 21.72 -35.62
C ASP A 452 -14.37 22.73 -35.82
N GLY A 453 -13.12 22.27 -35.88
CA GLY A 453 -11.94 23.13 -36.00
C GLY A 453 -11.49 23.78 -34.69
N HIS A 454 -12.07 23.40 -33.55
CA HIS A 454 -11.68 23.94 -32.25
C HIS A 454 -10.28 23.48 -31.82
N GLN A 455 -9.44 24.45 -31.45
CA GLN A 455 -8.07 24.23 -30.98
C GLN A 455 -7.96 24.56 -29.50
N PRO A 456 -8.01 23.55 -28.60
CA PRO A 456 -7.87 23.78 -27.17
C PRO A 456 -6.47 24.33 -26.88
N LYS A 457 -6.38 25.28 -25.94
CA LYS A 457 -5.10 25.85 -25.51
C LYS A 457 -4.76 25.42 -24.09
N PRO A 458 -3.47 25.21 -23.75
CA PRO A 458 -3.08 24.70 -22.44
C PRO A 458 -3.60 25.56 -21.28
N GLU A 459 -3.65 26.88 -21.46
CA GLU A 459 -4.15 27.80 -20.45
C GLU A 459 -5.65 27.59 -20.11
N TYR A 460 -6.43 26.97 -20.99
CA TYR A 460 -7.88 26.75 -20.81
C TYR A 460 -8.22 25.29 -20.47
N ILE A 461 -7.24 24.52 -20.00
CA ILE A 461 -7.45 23.14 -19.59
C ILE A 461 -7.22 23.00 -18.10
N LEU A 462 -8.19 22.39 -17.42
CA LEU A 462 -8.07 21.93 -16.04
C LEU A 462 -7.96 20.40 -16.04
N ALA A 463 -6.82 19.88 -15.61
CA ALA A 463 -6.60 18.45 -15.43
C ALA A 463 -7.10 18.00 -14.05
N ALA A 464 -7.94 16.96 -14.01
CA ALA A 464 -8.48 16.42 -12.77
C ALA A 464 -8.51 14.88 -12.79
N GLU A 465 -8.40 14.30 -11.61
CA GLU A 465 -8.67 12.90 -11.35
C GLU A 465 -10.13 12.72 -10.95
N ILE A 466 -10.82 11.80 -11.61
CA ILE A 466 -12.17 11.42 -11.26
C ILE A 466 -12.14 10.08 -10.53
N TYR A 467 -12.72 10.05 -9.35
CA TYR A 467 -12.94 8.82 -8.59
C TYR A 467 -14.39 8.75 -8.14
N ASN A 468 -15.07 7.65 -8.47
CA ASN A 468 -16.47 7.43 -8.14
C ASN A 468 -17.37 8.62 -8.54
N HIS A 469 -17.20 9.10 -9.78
CA HIS A 469 -18.02 10.17 -10.39
C HIS A 469 -17.93 11.52 -9.68
N ARG A 470 -16.85 11.72 -8.93
CA ARG A 470 -16.52 12.97 -8.27
C ARG A 470 -15.09 13.37 -8.63
N ILE A 471 -14.86 14.67 -8.70
CA ILE A 471 -13.52 15.22 -8.78
C ILE A 471 -12.81 14.90 -7.46
N HIS A 472 -11.84 13.99 -7.51
CA HIS A 472 -11.04 13.58 -6.36
C HIS A 472 -9.89 14.54 -6.13
N LEU A 473 -9.20 14.89 -7.22
CA LEU A 473 -8.01 15.72 -7.21
C LEU A 473 -8.01 16.61 -8.45
N GLN A 474 -7.66 17.89 -8.30
CA GLN A 474 -7.25 18.73 -9.42
C GLN A 474 -5.73 18.71 -9.46
N TYR A 475 -5.15 18.40 -10.62
CA TYR A 475 -3.71 18.33 -10.78
C TYR A 475 -3.11 19.73 -11.00
N PRO A 476 -2.22 20.21 -10.13
CA PRO A 476 -1.40 21.37 -10.44
C PRO A 476 -0.49 21.11 -11.65
N ASP A 477 -0.23 22.15 -12.44
CA ASP A 477 0.68 22.13 -13.60
C ASP A 477 2.06 21.51 -13.30
N ASN A 478 2.53 21.69 -12.07
CA ASN A 478 3.84 21.25 -11.62
C ASN A 478 3.88 19.81 -11.08
N ASN A 479 2.74 19.12 -10.95
CA ASN A 479 2.73 17.72 -10.52
C ASN A 479 3.51 16.84 -11.49
N LEU A 480 4.21 15.84 -10.95
CA LEU A 480 4.94 14.85 -11.75
C LEU A 480 3.96 13.86 -12.37
N LEU A 481 4.17 13.48 -13.63
CA LEU A 481 3.32 12.50 -14.29
C LEU A 481 3.41 11.10 -13.69
N THR A 482 4.51 10.79 -12.99
CA THR A 482 4.66 9.56 -12.19
C THR A 482 3.69 9.49 -11.00
N SER A 483 3.08 10.60 -10.57
CA SER A 483 2.06 10.56 -9.53
C SER A 483 0.69 10.09 -10.04
N ILE A 484 0.48 10.12 -11.36
CA ILE A 484 -0.74 9.61 -12.00
C ILE A 484 -0.56 8.10 -12.17
N LEU A 485 -1.33 7.27 -11.51
CA LEU A 485 -1.25 5.82 -11.61
C LEU A 485 -2.04 5.31 -12.83
N ASP A 486 -1.73 4.10 -13.32
CA ASP A 486 -2.41 3.54 -14.50
C ASP A 486 -3.92 3.30 -14.30
N ARG A 487 -4.36 3.28 -13.03
CA ARG A 487 -5.77 3.12 -12.65
C ARG A 487 -6.52 4.45 -12.55
N ASP A 488 -5.83 5.58 -12.59
CA ASP A 488 -6.43 6.88 -12.32
C ASP A 488 -7.17 7.37 -13.57
N GLN A 489 -8.43 7.77 -13.40
CA GLN A 489 -9.23 8.33 -14.49
C GLN A 489 -8.91 9.82 -14.63
N VAL A 490 -8.04 10.15 -15.59
CA VAL A 490 -7.64 11.54 -15.86
C VAL A 490 -8.58 12.19 -16.85
N VAL A 491 -9.14 13.32 -16.45
CA VAL A 491 -10.11 14.09 -17.24
C VAL A 491 -9.62 15.51 -17.40
N PHE A 492 -9.61 15.99 -18.65
CA PHE A 492 -9.30 17.36 -19.01
C PHE A 492 -10.61 18.11 -19.22
N TYR A 493 -10.80 19.18 -18.46
CA TYR A 493 -11.95 20.07 -18.59
C TYR A 493 -11.56 21.33 -19.33
N GLU A 494 -12.27 21.64 -20.40
CA GLU A 494 -12.17 22.94 -21.05
C GLU A 494 -12.79 24.02 -20.15
N VAL A 495 -12.08 25.14 -19.99
CA VAL A 495 -12.43 26.24 -19.09
C VAL A 495 -12.68 27.52 -19.91
N PRO A 496 -13.76 28.28 -19.67
CA PRO A 496 -14.04 29.48 -20.45
C PRO A 496 -13.09 30.65 -20.11
N ASP A 497 -12.76 31.46 -21.12
CA ASP A 497 -11.89 32.65 -21.04
C ASP A 497 -12.20 33.58 -19.85
N SER A 498 -13.47 33.70 -19.49
CA SER A 498 -13.97 34.57 -18.42
C SER A 498 -13.37 34.32 -17.03
N LEU A 499 -12.72 33.18 -16.79
CA LEU A 499 -12.13 32.82 -15.49
C LEU A 499 -10.66 33.22 -15.33
N LYS A 500 -10.01 33.65 -16.40
CA LYS A 500 -8.60 34.12 -16.37
C LYS A 500 -8.47 35.62 -16.08
N ILE A 501 -9.57 36.37 -16.14
CA ILE A 501 -9.58 37.79 -15.81
C ILE A 501 -9.43 37.90 -14.28
N ALA A 502 -8.38 38.58 -13.82
CA ALA A 502 -8.25 38.98 -12.42
C ALA A 502 -9.51 39.79 -12.02
N ASP A 503 -10.18 39.41 -10.93
CA ASP A 503 -11.53 39.87 -10.53
C ASP A 503 -12.71 39.31 -11.35
N SER A 504 -12.63 38.06 -11.81
CA SER A 504 -13.80 37.38 -12.38
C SER A 504 -14.96 37.31 -11.38
N GLU A 505 -16.09 37.90 -11.77
CA GLU A 505 -17.40 37.78 -11.09
C GLU A 505 -18.03 36.39 -11.25
N LYS A 506 -17.30 35.41 -11.82
CA LYS A 506 -17.74 34.03 -12.00
C LYS A 506 -16.74 33.05 -11.39
N ILE A 507 -17.25 31.88 -10.97
CA ILE A 507 -16.48 30.74 -10.47
C ILE A 507 -16.88 29.47 -11.20
N LEU A 508 -15.98 28.48 -11.23
CA LEU A 508 -16.31 27.12 -11.65
C LEU A 508 -16.86 26.35 -10.45
N MET A 509 -18.12 25.94 -10.56
CA MET A 509 -18.77 25.06 -9.59
C MET A 509 -18.80 23.64 -10.15
N PRO A 510 -18.17 22.65 -9.49
CA PRO A 510 -18.30 21.26 -9.90
C PRO A 510 -19.72 20.77 -9.64
N CYS A 511 -20.35 20.20 -10.68
CA CYS A 511 -21.70 19.66 -10.63
C CYS A 511 -21.71 18.19 -11.01
N THR A 512 -22.36 17.40 -10.16
CA THR A 512 -22.63 15.98 -10.40
C THR A 512 -24.11 15.82 -10.66
N PHE A 513 -24.49 15.25 -11.81
CA PHE A 513 -25.87 14.87 -12.05
C PHE A 513 -26.21 13.62 -11.26
N ARG A 514 -27.35 13.64 -10.57
CA ARG A 514 -27.92 12.49 -9.89
C ARG A 514 -29.30 12.30 -10.49
N ASP A 515 -29.45 11.30 -11.36
CA ASP A 515 -30.73 11.03 -12.01
C ASP A 515 -31.56 10.13 -11.08
N GLU A 516 -32.76 10.57 -10.68
CA GLU A 516 -33.63 9.80 -9.76
C GLU A 516 -34.41 8.67 -10.47
N TYR A 517 -34.45 8.69 -11.82
CA TYR A 517 -35.30 7.79 -12.60
C TYR A 517 -34.56 6.66 -13.34
N TYR A 518 -33.22 6.71 -13.39
CA TYR A 518 -32.40 5.64 -13.94
C TYR A 518 -31.37 5.21 -12.91
N HIS A 519 -31.46 3.97 -12.44
CA HIS A 519 -30.42 3.33 -11.62
C HIS A 519 -29.07 3.08 -12.36
N ASN A 520 -28.81 3.78 -13.47
CA ASN A 520 -27.53 3.79 -14.18
C ASN A 520 -26.85 5.14 -13.94
N ASN A 521 -25.82 5.10 -13.11
CA ASN A 521 -25.43 6.25 -12.33
C ASN A 521 -24.16 6.95 -12.84
N PHE A 522 -23.79 7.00 -14.12
CA PHE A 522 -22.38 7.37 -14.44
C PHE A 522 -22.21 8.34 -15.61
N GLY A 523 -22.15 9.64 -15.30
CA GLY A 523 -21.58 10.68 -16.15
C GLY A 523 -20.31 11.28 -15.52
N LEU A 524 -19.43 11.89 -16.32
CA LEU A 524 -18.33 12.69 -15.79
C LEU A 524 -18.91 13.92 -15.07
N PRO A 525 -18.39 14.31 -13.89
CA PRO A 525 -18.78 15.59 -13.29
C PRO A 525 -18.44 16.71 -14.27
N ILE A 526 -19.25 17.76 -14.33
CA ILE A 526 -18.99 18.93 -15.18
C ILE A 526 -18.72 20.15 -14.32
N TYR A 527 -17.99 21.14 -14.83
CA TYR A 527 -17.90 22.43 -14.17
C TYR A 527 -18.90 23.41 -14.79
N LEU A 528 -19.72 24.02 -13.94
CA LEU A 528 -20.60 25.12 -14.34
C LEU A 528 -19.95 26.46 -14.03
N SER A 529 -19.99 27.38 -14.99
CA SER A 529 -19.59 28.77 -14.78
C SER A 529 -20.77 29.55 -14.17
N VAL A 530 -20.68 29.86 -12.88
CA VAL A 530 -21.74 30.55 -12.13
C VAL A 530 -21.24 31.86 -11.52
N PRO A 531 -22.12 32.85 -11.25
CA PRO A 531 -21.71 34.07 -10.56
C PRO A 531 -21.07 33.79 -9.18
N ARG A 532 -19.97 34.46 -8.88
CA ARG A 532 -19.26 34.39 -7.60
C ARG A 532 -20.09 34.94 -6.44
N HIS A 533 -20.87 35.97 -6.73
CA HIS A 533 -21.74 36.65 -5.77
C HIS A 533 -23.19 36.59 -6.23
N ASN A 534 -24.14 36.44 -5.29
CA ASN A 534 -25.58 36.44 -5.55
C ASN A 534 -26.08 35.40 -6.57
N CYS A 535 -25.42 34.24 -6.70
CA CYS A 535 -25.88 33.14 -7.55
C CYS A 535 -27.28 32.66 -7.15
N LYS A 536 -28.22 32.69 -8.09
CA LYS A 536 -29.61 32.23 -7.95
C LYS A 536 -29.82 30.95 -8.75
N GLY A 537 -30.88 30.21 -8.42
CA GLY A 537 -31.25 28.98 -9.13
C GLY A 537 -31.42 29.15 -10.66
N ARG A 538 -31.86 30.33 -11.12
CA ARG A 538 -31.93 30.65 -12.55
C ARG A 538 -30.55 30.69 -13.22
N ASP A 539 -29.53 31.15 -12.50
CA ASP A 539 -28.17 31.29 -13.06
C ASP A 539 -27.54 29.90 -13.22
N ILE A 540 -27.91 28.95 -12.35
CA ILE A 540 -27.57 27.52 -12.48
C ILE A 540 -28.32 26.88 -13.65
N GLN A 541 -29.63 27.18 -13.81
CA GLN A 541 -30.41 26.69 -14.94
C GLN A 541 -29.90 27.21 -16.28
N GLU A 542 -29.53 28.49 -16.36
CA GLU A 542 -28.91 29.10 -17.54
C GLU A 542 -27.54 28.49 -17.84
N ALA A 543 -26.75 28.14 -16.81
CA ALA A 543 -25.46 27.47 -17.01
C ALA A 543 -25.60 25.99 -17.44
N LEU A 544 -26.77 25.37 -17.21
CA LEU A 544 -27.07 23.98 -17.57
C LEU A 544 -27.70 23.82 -18.96
N GLN A 545 -28.22 24.90 -19.54
CA GLN A 545 -28.79 24.95 -20.90
C GLN A 545 -27.69 25.21 -21.93
#